data_AF-A0A8T6NED5-F1
#
_entry.id   AF-A0A8T6NED5-F1
#
_cell.length_a   1.000
_cell.length_b   1.000
_cell.length_c   1.000
_cell.angle_alpha   90.00
_cell.angle_beta   90.00
_cell.angle_gamma   90.00
#
_symmetry.space_group_name_H-M   'P 1'
#
loop_
_entity.id
_entity.type
_entity.pdbx_description
1 polymer ?
#
loop_
_entity_poly.entity_id
_entity_poly.type
_entity_poly.pdbx_seq_one_letter_code
_entity_poly.pdbx_strand_id
1 'polypeptide(L)'
;MEGFDMGMIDRFGRIADTYVQEKSSLLESEQERRRVHMGHAFWPTEVLRDSIIFASMLMVLCFYCWLIPPPLHSAADPFAQAGFVFPDWYVLFSYGYLRWGEYLPQFVIPAGPIGEFLGSPVISWNAAWWGAALTGIPVGILALPPFLPGREKRGVEDPWFATAGAVYLAHVWFISVYSINIFLELYAKDRTDYCWANSKHIFDCGRQAPWTAEVFNAVPWILTGIFIFAVLFFSIRWFLVNSIGARLTPSIGKQVAVGSLILAVLISAVTWPVYEGGFWDYGGLGAMDDIEELETMRGQPSDTLVYYGKGDDWGDWEDECLTFSESSDLGVWDTLDESYDPEKWCVIPAVHWSNWGIYQPTQRLIIDFEGFNDHSFDGKNSGGESDEYIGTSDGSSISKSWSDVIEIEDLGLSSVFVDVGCNF
;
A
#
# COMPACT_ATOMS: atom_id res chain seq x y z
N MET A 1 -44.84 -16.89 -30.07
CA MET A 1 -44.28 -16.29 -28.83
C MET A 1 -43.07 -17.14 -28.49
N GLU A 2 -41.95 -16.90 -29.17
CA GLU A 2 -40.69 -17.60 -28.90
C GLU A 2 -39.70 -16.53 -28.45
N GLY A 3 -39.49 -16.47 -27.13
CA GLY A 3 -38.38 -15.74 -26.55
C GLY A 3 -37.12 -16.54 -26.79
N PHE A 4 -36.38 -16.19 -27.84
CA PHE A 4 -35.02 -16.68 -28.02
C PHE A 4 -34.17 -16.07 -26.91
N ASP A 5 -33.77 -16.90 -25.95
CA ASP A 5 -32.88 -16.51 -24.86
C ASP A 5 -31.52 -16.16 -25.49
N MET A 6 -31.28 -14.86 -25.73
CA MET A 6 -30.03 -14.41 -26.33
C MET A 6 -28.87 -14.68 -25.37
N GLY A 7 -28.00 -15.60 -25.78
CA GLY A 7 -26.78 -15.93 -25.07
C GLY A 7 -25.85 -14.72 -24.89
N MET A 8 -24.99 -14.79 -23.88
CA MET A 8 -24.09 -13.72 -23.49
C MET A 8 -23.24 -13.19 -24.66
N ILE A 9 -22.81 -14.10 -25.56
CA ILE A 9 -22.01 -13.79 -26.75
C ILE A 9 -22.77 -12.90 -27.76
N ASP A 10 -24.06 -13.17 -28.00
CA ASP A 10 -24.88 -12.34 -28.90
C ASP A 10 -25.15 -10.96 -28.30
N ARG A 11 -25.25 -10.87 -26.97
CA ARG A 11 -25.35 -9.58 -26.26
C ARG A 11 -24.07 -8.77 -26.40
N PHE A 12 -22.90 -9.39 -26.22
CA PHE A 12 -21.60 -8.73 -26.44
C PHE A 12 -21.40 -8.30 -27.90
N GLY A 13 -21.80 -9.15 -28.85
CA GLY A 13 -21.76 -8.83 -30.28
C GLY A 13 -22.62 -7.60 -30.62
N ARG A 14 -23.86 -7.56 -30.12
CA ARG A 14 -24.75 -6.41 -30.32
C ARG A 14 -24.19 -5.13 -29.69
N ILE A 15 -23.62 -5.21 -28.49
CA ILE A 15 -22.94 -4.07 -27.83
C ILE A 15 -21.78 -3.57 -28.70
N ALA A 16 -20.93 -4.48 -29.17
CA ALA A 16 -19.81 -4.14 -30.05
C ALA A 16 -20.28 -3.49 -31.36
N ASP A 17 -21.35 -3.99 -31.98
CA ASP A 17 -21.92 -3.40 -33.20
C ASP A 17 -22.48 -1.99 -32.95
N THR A 18 -23.22 -1.78 -31.86
CA THR A 18 -23.66 -0.42 -31.48
C THR A 18 -22.47 0.49 -31.24
N TYR A 19 -21.40 0.00 -30.61
CA TYR A 19 -20.17 0.76 -30.39
C TYR A 19 -19.50 1.15 -31.72
N VAL A 20 -19.41 0.21 -32.66
CA VAL A 20 -18.79 0.45 -33.98
C VAL A 20 -19.63 1.43 -34.80
N GLN A 21 -20.95 1.31 -34.75
CA GLN A 21 -21.87 2.19 -35.46
C GLN A 21 -21.88 3.60 -34.87
N GLU A 22 -21.83 3.73 -33.54
CA GLU A 22 -21.71 5.03 -32.88
C GLU A 22 -20.34 5.65 -33.19
N LYS A 23 -19.26 4.86 -33.16
CA LYS A 23 -17.92 5.33 -33.56
C LYS A 23 -17.90 5.85 -35.00
N SER A 24 -18.47 5.12 -35.96
CA SER A 24 -18.49 5.57 -37.37
C SER A 24 -19.31 6.86 -37.51
N SER A 25 -20.46 6.94 -36.84
CA SER A 25 -21.28 8.16 -36.81
C SER A 25 -20.52 9.36 -36.23
N LEU A 26 -19.70 9.14 -35.20
CA LEU A 26 -18.92 10.21 -34.56
C LEU A 26 -17.70 10.64 -35.40
N LEU A 27 -17.10 9.73 -36.16
CA LEU A 27 -16.02 10.03 -37.10
C LEU A 27 -16.51 10.83 -38.33
N GLU A 28 -17.74 10.58 -38.77
CA GLU A 28 -18.36 11.26 -39.91
C GLU A 28 -18.98 12.62 -39.57
N SER A 29 -19.24 12.90 -38.29
CA SER A 29 -19.85 14.16 -37.84
C SER A 29 -18.92 15.38 -37.96
N GLU A 30 -19.48 16.54 -38.32
CA GLU A 30 -18.74 17.81 -38.51
C GLU A 30 -17.99 18.28 -37.24
N GLN A 31 -17.03 19.20 -37.45
CA GLN A 31 -16.07 19.70 -36.46
C GLN A 31 -16.73 20.35 -35.22
N GLU A 32 -17.98 20.82 -35.33
CA GLU A 32 -18.74 21.44 -34.25
C GLU A 32 -19.86 20.51 -33.74
N ARG A 33 -19.76 20.10 -32.47
CA ARG A 33 -20.67 19.12 -31.89
C ARG A 33 -21.97 19.79 -31.46
N ARG A 34 -23.07 19.60 -32.20
CA ARG A 34 -24.42 19.98 -31.74
C ARG A 34 -24.96 18.91 -30.79
N ARG A 35 -25.21 19.26 -29.53
CA ARG A 35 -25.88 18.35 -28.59
C ARG A 35 -27.29 18.07 -29.11
N VAL A 36 -27.54 16.81 -29.48
CA VAL A 36 -28.84 16.36 -29.98
C VAL A 36 -29.90 16.33 -28.86
N HIS A 37 -29.45 16.16 -27.61
CA HIS A 37 -30.29 16.16 -26.41
C HIS A 37 -29.89 17.32 -25.50
N MET A 38 -30.83 18.24 -25.25
CA MET A 38 -30.71 19.22 -24.17
C MET A 38 -31.01 18.49 -22.85
N GLY A 39 -30.16 18.70 -21.84
CA GLY A 39 -30.36 18.11 -20.51
C GLY A 39 -31.65 18.58 -19.84
N HIS A 40 -31.95 18.04 -18.66
CA HIS A 40 -33.07 18.53 -17.86
C HIS A 40 -32.72 19.87 -17.18
N ALA A 41 -33.74 20.59 -16.73
CA ALA A 41 -33.53 21.78 -15.93
C ALA A 41 -32.80 21.41 -14.63
N PHE A 42 -31.84 22.26 -14.23
CA PHE A 42 -31.07 22.07 -13.00
C PHE A 42 -31.99 21.84 -11.79
N TRP A 43 -33.04 22.65 -11.65
CA TRP A 43 -34.06 22.48 -10.63
C TRP A 43 -35.40 22.05 -11.24
N PRO A 44 -36.14 21.11 -10.61
CA PRO A 44 -35.75 20.34 -9.42
C PRO A 44 -34.98 19.06 -9.76
N THR A 45 -34.95 18.67 -11.04
CA THR A 45 -34.59 17.32 -11.46
C THR A 45 -33.14 16.95 -11.15
N GLU A 46 -32.17 17.77 -11.57
CA GLU A 46 -30.75 17.47 -11.31
C GLU A 46 -30.41 17.65 -9.82
N VAL A 47 -30.95 18.69 -9.17
CA VAL A 47 -30.72 18.90 -7.72
C VAL A 47 -31.23 17.73 -6.89
N LEU A 48 -32.42 17.19 -7.20
CA LEU A 48 -32.96 16.04 -6.48
C LEU A 48 -32.11 14.78 -6.72
N ARG A 49 -31.70 14.54 -7.98
CA ARG A 49 -30.82 13.43 -8.33
C ARG A 49 -29.48 13.52 -7.60
N ASP A 50 -28.82 14.66 -7.65
CA ASP A 50 -27.50 14.88 -7.04
C ASP A 50 -27.57 14.81 -5.52
N SER A 51 -28.69 15.27 -4.92
CA SER A 51 -28.92 15.13 -3.48
C SER A 51 -29.06 13.66 -3.06
N ILE A 52 -29.74 12.84 -3.85
CA ILE A 52 -29.86 11.39 -3.59
C ILE A 52 -28.49 10.71 -3.74
N ILE A 53 -27.72 11.05 -4.79
CA ILE A 53 -26.37 10.52 -4.98
C ILE A 53 -25.47 10.92 -3.81
N PHE A 54 -25.48 12.19 -3.43
CA PHE A 54 -24.70 12.70 -2.29
C PHE A 54 -25.07 12.00 -0.97
N ALA A 55 -26.36 11.87 -0.68
CA ALA A 55 -26.83 11.16 0.52
C ALA A 55 -26.39 9.68 0.50
N SER A 56 -26.41 9.03 -0.67
CA SER A 56 -25.92 7.66 -0.81
C SER A 56 -24.41 7.54 -0.58
N MET A 57 -23.61 8.49 -1.11
CA MET A 57 -22.16 8.54 -0.87
C MET A 57 -21.85 8.76 0.61
N LEU A 58 -22.57 9.69 1.26
CA LEU A 58 -22.42 9.95 2.69
C LEU A 58 -22.76 8.72 3.54
N MET A 59 -23.85 8.01 3.20
CA MET A 59 -24.24 6.78 3.89
C MET A 59 -23.13 5.72 3.81
N VAL A 60 -22.54 5.53 2.62
CA VAL A 60 -21.43 4.57 2.43
C VAL A 60 -20.19 4.99 3.22
N LEU A 61 -19.83 6.28 3.21
CA LEU A 61 -18.70 6.78 4.00
C LEU A 61 -18.90 6.61 5.50
N CYS A 62 -20.08 6.97 6.02
CA CYS A 62 -20.41 6.77 7.43
C CYS A 62 -20.40 5.28 7.82
N PHE A 63 -20.87 4.40 6.93
CA PHE A 63 -20.80 2.95 7.13
C PHE A 63 -19.35 2.45 7.20
N TYR A 64 -18.47 2.91 6.32
CA TYR A 64 -17.04 2.56 6.38
C TYR A 64 -16.35 3.08 7.64
N CYS A 65 -16.62 4.34 8.03
CA CYS A 65 -16.09 4.91 9.28
C CYS A 65 -16.54 4.12 10.52
N TRP A 66 -17.72 3.52 10.49
CA TRP A 66 -18.21 2.65 11.55
C TRP A 66 -17.60 1.24 11.50
N LEU A 67 -17.42 0.68 10.29
CA LEU A 67 -16.92 -0.68 10.10
C LEU A 67 -15.43 -0.80 10.41
N ILE A 68 -14.63 0.16 9.93
CA ILE A 68 -13.17 0.18 10.06
C ILE A 68 -12.78 1.60 10.50
N PRO A 69 -12.97 1.95 11.80
CA PRO A 69 -12.51 3.23 12.30
C PRO A 69 -10.98 3.29 12.14
N PRO A 70 -10.42 4.45 11.74
CA PRO A 70 -8.98 4.60 11.63
C PRO A 70 -8.35 4.35 13.02
N PRO A 71 -7.26 3.57 13.10
CA PRO A 71 -6.55 3.37 14.36
C PRO A 71 -6.01 4.71 14.84
N LEU A 72 -6.19 5.01 16.13
CA LEU A 72 -5.46 6.09 16.78
C LEU A 72 -4.04 5.58 17.03
N HIS A 73 -3.08 6.07 16.24
CA HIS A 73 -1.67 5.81 16.49
C HIS A 73 -1.21 6.56 17.75
N SER A 74 -0.14 6.05 18.37
CA SER A 74 0.58 6.76 19.43
C SER A 74 1.12 8.10 18.90
N ALA A 75 1.51 8.98 19.83
CA ALA A 75 2.16 10.22 19.47
C ALA A 75 3.43 9.94 18.64
N ALA A 76 3.72 10.80 17.67
CA ALA A 76 4.89 10.63 16.82
C ALA A 76 6.18 10.74 17.65
N ASP A 77 7.01 9.69 17.61
CA ASP A 77 8.33 9.66 18.22
C ASP A 77 9.40 9.89 17.14
N PRO A 78 10.21 10.97 17.22
CA PRO A 78 11.31 11.21 16.28
C PRO A 78 12.49 10.24 16.42
N PHE A 79 12.55 9.45 17.49
CA PHE A 79 13.63 8.49 17.76
C PHE A 79 13.25 7.04 17.46
N ALA A 80 11.96 6.75 17.30
CA ALA A 80 11.47 5.42 16.94
C ALA A 80 10.85 5.41 15.54
N GLN A 81 11.46 4.65 14.62
CA GLN A 81 10.85 4.33 13.35
C GLN A 81 9.90 3.16 13.54
N ALA A 82 8.59 3.42 13.46
CA ALA A 82 7.59 2.36 13.39
C ALA A 82 7.97 1.39 12.27
N GLY A 83 7.89 0.07 12.54
CA GLY A 83 8.51 -0.97 11.70
C GLY A 83 8.37 -0.74 10.19
N PHE A 84 7.16 -0.41 9.71
CA PHE A 84 6.94 0.00 8.33
C PHE A 84 6.03 1.24 8.23
N VAL A 85 6.59 2.36 7.79
CA VAL A 85 5.84 3.61 7.54
C VAL A 85 5.53 3.73 6.06
N PHE A 86 4.27 3.50 5.69
CA PHE A 86 3.78 3.71 4.33
C PHE A 86 2.84 4.91 4.27
N PRO A 87 2.85 5.68 3.17
CA PRO A 87 1.86 6.73 2.98
C PRO A 87 0.50 6.14 2.57
N ASP A 88 -0.53 6.98 2.62
CA ASP A 88 -1.88 6.60 2.20
C ASP A 88 -1.92 6.06 0.76
N TRP A 89 -2.91 5.22 0.48
CA TRP A 89 -3.09 4.52 -0.80
C TRP A 89 -3.02 5.40 -2.05
N TYR A 90 -3.49 6.66 -1.96
CA TYR A 90 -3.51 7.61 -3.07
C TYR A 90 -2.14 8.27 -3.35
N VAL A 91 -1.16 8.07 -2.47
CA VAL A 91 0.23 8.57 -2.56
C VAL A 91 1.23 7.42 -2.82
N LEU A 92 0.77 6.15 -2.75
CA LEU A 92 1.62 4.99 -2.98
C LEU A 92 2.37 5.01 -4.30
N PHE A 93 1.79 5.60 -5.35
CA PHE A 93 2.45 5.70 -6.66
C PHE A 93 3.71 6.56 -6.59
N SER A 94 3.67 7.68 -5.85
CA SER A 94 4.83 8.56 -5.67
C SER A 94 5.88 7.95 -4.76
N TYR A 95 5.45 7.19 -3.74
CA TYR A 95 6.36 6.42 -2.90
C TYR A 95 7.08 5.32 -3.70
N GLY A 96 6.36 4.66 -4.62
CA GLY A 96 6.98 3.69 -5.52
C GLY A 96 8.05 4.29 -6.43
N TYR A 97 7.90 5.54 -6.86
CA TYR A 97 8.95 6.25 -7.59
C TYR A 97 10.16 6.62 -6.73
N LEU A 98 9.96 6.87 -5.43
CA LEU A 98 11.05 7.12 -4.48
C LEU A 98 11.90 5.87 -4.29
N ARG A 99 11.25 4.71 -4.05
CA ARG A 99 11.91 3.39 -4.02
C ARG A 99 12.60 3.08 -5.34
N TRP A 100 11.97 3.39 -6.47
CA TRP A 100 12.61 3.19 -7.77
C TRP A 100 13.82 4.13 -7.99
N GLY A 101 13.83 5.29 -7.34
CA GLY A 101 14.93 6.26 -7.38
C GLY A 101 16.22 5.78 -6.72
N GLU A 102 16.16 4.79 -5.82
CA GLU A 102 17.35 4.19 -5.17
C GLU A 102 18.25 3.45 -6.17
N TYR A 103 17.65 2.90 -7.23
CA TYR A 103 18.38 2.22 -8.32
C TYR A 103 19.02 3.17 -9.33
N LEU A 104 18.67 4.45 -9.26
CA LEU A 104 19.23 5.45 -10.17
C LEU A 104 20.56 5.98 -9.61
N PRO A 105 21.49 6.41 -10.49
CA PRO A 105 22.78 6.92 -10.06
C PRO A 105 22.62 8.06 -9.05
N GLN A 106 23.31 7.94 -7.93
CA GLN A 106 23.34 8.95 -6.87
C GLN A 106 24.63 9.75 -6.94
N PHE A 107 24.52 11.07 -6.98
CA PHE A 107 25.69 11.95 -7.08
C PHE A 107 25.43 13.30 -6.41
N VAL A 108 26.51 13.96 -6.02
CA VAL A 108 26.46 15.27 -5.36
C VAL A 108 26.96 16.31 -6.36
N ILE A 109 26.11 17.29 -6.65
CA ILE A 109 26.46 18.41 -7.53
C ILE A 109 26.84 19.63 -6.67
N PRO A 110 28.02 20.23 -6.86
CA PRO A 110 28.34 21.52 -6.26
C PRO A 110 27.34 22.58 -6.74
N ALA A 111 26.59 23.19 -5.81
CA ALA A 111 25.48 24.08 -6.14
C ALA A 111 25.94 25.50 -6.55
N GLY A 112 27.21 25.84 -6.31
CA GLY A 112 27.78 27.14 -6.66
C GLY A 112 27.00 28.31 -6.04
N PRO A 113 26.84 29.45 -6.75
CA PRO A 113 26.11 30.62 -6.24
C PRO A 113 24.63 30.35 -5.91
N ILE A 114 24.02 29.32 -6.51
CA ILE A 114 22.62 28.94 -6.26
C ILE A 114 22.49 28.26 -4.88
N GLY A 115 23.54 27.56 -4.44
CA GLY A 115 23.59 26.94 -3.13
C GLY A 115 23.59 27.93 -1.97
N GLU A 116 24.23 29.08 -2.15
CA GLU A 116 24.24 30.17 -1.17
C GLU A 116 22.86 30.82 -0.99
N PHE A 117 22.02 30.79 -2.04
CA PHE A 117 20.63 31.25 -1.99
C PHE A 117 19.70 30.23 -1.31
N LEU A 118 19.92 28.93 -1.52
CA LEU A 118 19.10 27.85 -0.97
C LEU A 118 19.59 27.32 0.39
N GLY A 119 20.63 27.92 0.97
CA GLY A 119 21.18 27.52 2.27
C GLY A 119 21.89 26.15 2.27
N SER A 120 22.25 25.62 1.10
CA SER A 120 22.94 24.33 0.97
C SER A 120 24.08 24.41 -0.06
N PRO A 121 25.34 24.08 0.29
CA PRO A 121 26.48 24.20 -0.61
C PRO A 121 26.47 23.16 -1.75
N VAL A 122 25.61 22.14 -1.64
CA VAL A 122 25.51 21.01 -2.56
C VAL A 122 24.06 20.66 -2.84
N ILE A 123 23.79 20.24 -4.07
CA ILE A 123 22.53 19.59 -4.45
C ILE A 123 22.80 18.08 -4.40
N SER A 124 22.15 17.40 -3.46
CA SER A 124 22.15 15.93 -3.40
C SER A 124 21.18 15.39 -4.44
N TRP A 125 21.73 14.75 -5.48
CA TRP A 125 20.95 14.00 -6.46
C TRP A 125 20.78 12.57 -5.94
N ASN A 126 19.92 12.41 -4.94
CA ASN A 126 19.66 11.17 -4.22
C ASN A 126 18.31 10.55 -4.64
N ALA A 127 17.94 9.43 -4.02
CA ALA A 127 16.65 8.76 -4.26
C ALA A 127 15.44 9.71 -4.08
N ALA A 128 15.49 10.60 -3.09
CA ALA A 128 14.43 11.58 -2.85
C ALA A 128 14.28 12.56 -4.03
N TRP A 129 15.38 13.05 -4.60
CA TRP A 129 15.34 13.89 -5.79
C TRP A 129 14.75 13.14 -6.98
N TRP A 130 15.20 11.90 -7.22
CA TRP A 130 14.68 11.06 -8.30
C TRP A 130 13.20 10.76 -8.15
N GLY A 131 12.76 10.37 -6.95
CA GLY A 131 11.36 10.11 -6.63
C GLY A 131 10.47 11.32 -6.89
N ALA A 132 10.91 12.51 -6.45
CA ALA A 132 10.19 13.75 -6.68
C ALA A 132 10.11 14.11 -8.18
N ALA A 133 11.23 14.02 -8.90
CA ALA A 133 11.28 14.32 -10.33
C ALA A 133 10.42 13.35 -11.16
N LEU A 134 10.50 12.05 -10.87
CA LEU A 134 9.76 11.01 -11.59
C LEU A 134 8.26 11.04 -11.29
N THR A 135 7.87 11.39 -10.06
CA THR A 135 6.45 11.64 -9.71
C THR A 135 5.85 12.77 -10.55
N GLY A 136 6.65 13.76 -10.94
CA GLY A 136 6.23 14.83 -11.83
C GLY A 136 5.83 14.36 -13.24
N ILE A 137 6.32 13.21 -13.71
CA ILE A 137 6.02 12.69 -15.06
C ILE A 137 4.54 12.31 -15.20
N PRO A 138 3.96 11.39 -14.38
CA PRO A 138 2.56 11.03 -14.51
C PRO A 138 1.63 12.20 -14.20
N VAL A 139 1.98 13.08 -13.25
CA VAL A 139 1.20 14.29 -12.95
C VAL A 139 1.24 15.26 -14.13
N GLY A 140 2.42 15.45 -14.73
CA GLY A 140 2.61 16.28 -15.92
C GLY A 140 1.79 15.76 -17.10
N ILE A 141 1.80 14.44 -17.35
CA ILE A 141 0.99 13.81 -18.40
C ILE A 141 -0.50 14.09 -18.20
N LEU A 142 -1.01 14.07 -16.96
CA LEU A 142 -2.40 14.42 -16.66
C LEU A 142 -2.71 15.92 -16.85
N ALA A 143 -1.72 16.79 -16.67
CA ALA A 143 -1.88 18.23 -16.86
C ALA A 143 -1.77 18.67 -18.32
N LEU A 144 -1.21 17.84 -19.21
CA LEU A 144 -1.05 18.13 -20.64
C LEU A 144 -2.35 18.26 -21.48
N PRO A 145 -3.44 17.48 -21.26
CA PRO A 145 -4.56 17.43 -22.20
C PRO A 145 -5.17 18.78 -22.59
N PRO A 146 -5.35 19.76 -21.68
CA PRO A 146 -5.85 21.10 -22.04
C PRO A 146 -4.95 21.90 -23.00
N PHE A 147 -3.66 21.57 -23.08
CA PHE A 147 -2.67 22.28 -23.90
C PHE A 147 -2.44 21.61 -25.26
N LEU A 148 -3.02 20.42 -25.49
CA LEU A 148 -2.88 19.71 -26.74
C LEU A 148 -3.85 20.30 -27.79
N PRO A 149 -3.38 20.59 -29.01
CA PRO A 149 -4.26 21.07 -30.07
C PRO A 149 -5.21 19.96 -30.53
N GLY A 150 -6.50 20.27 -30.67
CA GLY A 150 -7.51 19.32 -31.15
C GLY A 150 -8.91 19.69 -30.66
N ARG A 151 -9.93 19.00 -31.18
CA ARG A 151 -11.28 19.06 -30.60
C ARG A 151 -11.42 18.04 -29.47
N GLU A 152 -12.37 18.26 -28.57
CA GLU A 152 -12.71 17.26 -27.57
C GLU A 152 -13.30 16.01 -28.25
N LYS A 153 -12.67 14.87 -27.99
CA LYS A 153 -13.08 13.55 -28.48
C LYS A 153 -13.49 12.70 -27.29
N ARG A 154 -14.53 11.88 -27.45
CA ARG A 154 -14.79 10.80 -26.48
C ARG A 154 -13.69 9.75 -26.62
N GLY A 155 -13.36 9.01 -25.56
CA GLY A 155 -12.36 7.93 -25.63
C GLY A 155 -12.68 6.88 -26.71
N VAL A 156 -13.95 6.71 -27.07
CA VAL A 156 -14.39 5.81 -28.15
C VAL A 156 -14.00 6.33 -29.55
N GLU A 157 -13.93 7.65 -29.72
CA GLU A 157 -13.57 8.30 -30.98
C GLU A 157 -12.05 8.30 -31.20
N ASP A 158 -11.28 8.36 -30.12
CA ASP A 158 -9.82 8.33 -30.14
C ASP A 158 -9.26 7.10 -29.40
N PRO A 159 -9.21 5.93 -30.05
CA PRO A 159 -8.76 4.71 -29.41
C PRO A 159 -7.29 4.79 -28.97
N TRP A 160 -6.48 5.63 -29.61
CA TRP A 160 -5.08 5.84 -29.20
C TRP A 160 -5.01 6.57 -27.86
N PHE A 161 -5.76 7.68 -27.72
CA PHE A 161 -5.80 8.43 -26.46
C PHE A 161 -6.43 7.61 -25.33
N ALA A 162 -7.47 6.82 -25.62
CA ALA A 162 -8.06 5.90 -24.64
C ALA A 162 -7.08 4.80 -24.21
N THR A 163 -6.31 4.23 -25.14
CA THR A 163 -5.28 3.23 -24.83
C THR A 163 -4.17 3.84 -23.99
N ALA A 164 -3.71 5.06 -24.31
CA ALA A 164 -2.71 5.77 -23.51
C ALA A 164 -3.20 6.01 -22.07
N GLY A 165 -4.47 6.38 -21.89
CA GLY A 165 -5.10 6.50 -20.57
C GLY A 165 -5.16 5.17 -19.80
N ALA A 166 -5.46 4.06 -20.47
CA ALA A 166 -5.46 2.74 -19.84
C ALA A 166 -4.04 2.29 -19.43
N VAL A 167 -3.03 2.52 -20.28
CA VAL A 167 -1.62 2.26 -19.96
C VAL A 167 -1.17 3.12 -18.78
N TYR A 168 -1.58 4.38 -18.75
CA TYR A 168 -1.32 5.29 -17.62
C TYR A 168 -1.89 4.73 -16.30
N LEU A 169 -3.16 4.31 -16.30
CA LEU A 169 -3.79 3.73 -15.11
C LEU A 169 -3.11 2.42 -14.68
N ALA A 170 -2.76 1.55 -15.62
CA ALA A 170 -2.03 0.31 -15.34
C ALA A 170 -0.64 0.59 -14.74
N HIS A 171 0.05 1.62 -15.24
CA HIS A 171 1.35 2.06 -14.72
C HIS A 171 1.24 2.61 -13.30
N VAL A 172 0.30 3.54 -13.05
CA VAL A 172 0.07 4.10 -11.71
C VAL A 172 -0.31 3.00 -10.72
N TRP A 173 -1.15 2.06 -11.14
CA TRP A 173 -1.51 0.92 -10.32
C TRP A 173 -0.30 0.02 -10.03
N PHE A 174 0.50 -0.31 -11.05
CA PHE A 174 1.70 -1.14 -10.92
C PHE A 174 2.72 -0.53 -9.93
N ILE A 175 3.07 0.74 -10.11
CA ILE A 175 4.06 1.41 -9.25
C ILE A 175 3.55 1.60 -7.82
N SER A 176 2.23 1.74 -7.61
CA SER A 176 1.62 1.70 -6.28
C SER A 176 1.70 0.33 -5.62
N VAL A 177 1.46 -0.76 -6.36
CA VAL A 177 1.58 -2.13 -5.82
C VAL A 177 3.04 -2.45 -5.51
N TYR A 178 3.96 -2.06 -6.39
CA TYR A 178 5.40 -2.18 -6.17
C TYR A 178 5.86 -1.52 -4.86
N SER A 179 5.24 -0.41 -4.47
CA SER A 179 5.64 0.32 -3.26
C SER A 179 5.22 -0.35 -1.94
N ILE A 180 4.31 -1.32 -1.99
CA ILE A 180 3.82 -2.11 -0.84
C ILE A 180 4.15 -3.60 -0.98
N ASN A 181 5.14 -3.95 -1.78
CA ASN A 181 5.52 -5.34 -2.02
C ASN A 181 5.87 -6.13 -0.77
N ILE A 182 6.59 -5.52 0.19
CA ILE A 182 6.89 -6.11 1.50
C ILE A 182 5.59 -6.42 2.26
N PHE A 183 4.57 -5.57 2.14
CA PHE A 183 3.25 -5.82 2.74
C PHE A 183 2.58 -7.05 2.12
N LEU A 184 2.74 -7.26 0.81
CA LEU A 184 2.22 -8.47 0.18
C LEU A 184 2.91 -9.70 0.76
N GLU A 185 4.22 -9.70 0.95
CA GLU A 185 4.94 -10.82 1.58
C GLU A 185 4.53 -11.05 3.04
N LEU A 186 4.30 -9.97 3.79
CA LEU A 186 3.83 -9.97 5.18
C LEU A 186 2.43 -10.60 5.34
N TYR A 187 1.48 -10.15 4.52
CA TYR A 187 0.09 -10.58 4.60
C TYR A 187 -0.22 -11.82 3.74
N ALA A 188 0.76 -12.31 2.95
CA ALA A 188 0.71 -13.55 2.18
C ALA A 188 1.07 -14.80 2.98
N LYS A 189 1.41 -14.72 4.27
CA LYS A 189 1.72 -15.92 5.03
C LYS A 189 0.43 -16.70 5.26
N ASP A 190 0.32 -17.88 4.65
CA ASP A 190 -0.76 -18.81 4.93
C ASP A 190 -0.61 -19.35 6.34
N ARG A 191 -1.36 -18.77 7.27
CA ARG A 191 -1.29 -19.12 8.69
C ARG A 191 -2.61 -19.65 9.16
N THR A 192 -2.57 -20.77 9.86
CA THR A 192 -3.76 -21.41 10.45
C THR A 192 -4.01 -20.97 11.90
N ASP A 193 -3.05 -20.25 12.49
CA ASP A 193 -2.92 -19.91 13.90
C ASP A 193 -2.83 -18.39 14.12
N TYR A 194 -3.46 -17.61 13.24
CA TYR A 194 -3.43 -16.15 13.33
C TYR A 194 -4.59 -15.65 14.19
N CYS A 195 -4.30 -14.95 15.29
CA CYS A 195 -5.32 -14.30 16.09
C CYS A 195 -5.11 -12.78 16.17
N TRP A 196 -6.18 -12.06 16.47
CA TRP A 196 -6.15 -10.61 16.64
C TRP A 196 -7.26 -10.16 17.60
N ALA A 197 -7.02 -9.04 18.29
CA ALA A 197 -8.10 -8.33 18.97
C ALA A 197 -8.81 -7.42 17.95
N ASN A 198 -10.13 -7.56 17.81
CA ASN A 198 -10.90 -6.69 16.93
C ASN A 198 -11.17 -5.31 17.57
N SER A 199 -11.79 -4.39 16.82
CA SER A 199 -12.11 -3.03 17.31
C SER A 199 -13.06 -2.97 18.51
N LYS A 200 -13.61 -4.11 18.94
CA LYS A 200 -14.44 -4.25 20.14
C LYS A 200 -13.71 -4.97 21.27
N HIS A 201 -12.38 -5.14 21.18
CA HIS A 201 -11.57 -5.89 22.13
C HIS A 201 -12.04 -7.34 22.32
N ILE A 202 -12.64 -7.93 21.29
CA ILE A 202 -13.00 -9.35 21.27
C ILE A 202 -11.87 -10.09 20.56
N PHE A 203 -11.52 -11.24 21.12
CA PHE A 203 -10.43 -12.06 20.65
C PHE A 203 -10.92 -12.99 19.53
N ASP A 204 -10.40 -12.84 18.31
CA ASP A 204 -10.78 -13.69 17.18
C ASP A 204 -9.53 -14.42 16.64
N CYS A 205 -9.62 -15.73 16.45
CA CYS A 205 -8.58 -16.55 15.81
C CYS A 205 -9.07 -17.15 14.49
N GLY A 206 -8.19 -17.26 13.51
CA GLY A 206 -8.54 -17.93 12.29
C GLY A 206 -7.39 -18.15 11.32
N ARG A 207 -7.76 -18.66 10.14
CA ARG A 207 -6.81 -18.78 9.05
C ARG A 207 -6.64 -17.45 8.33
N GLN A 208 -5.43 -16.91 8.35
CA GLN A 208 -5.01 -15.86 7.44
C GLN A 208 -4.68 -16.51 6.09
N ALA A 209 -5.68 -16.59 5.21
CA ALA A 209 -5.47 -17.15 3.88
C ALA A 209 -4.73 -16.14 2.99
N PRO A 210 -3.73 -16.59 2.20
CA PRO A 210 -2.82 -15.71 1.45
C PRO A 210 -3.43 -15.14 0.15
N TRP A 211 -4.71 -15.45 -0.10
CA TRP A 211 -5.35 -15.22 -1.40
C TRP A 211 -5.32 -13.76 -1.84
N THR A 212 -5.38 -12.80 -0.90
CA THR A 212 -5.31 -11.38 -1.24
C THR A 212 -3.98 -11.08 -1.89
N ALA A 213 -2.87 -11.47 -1.27
CA ALA A 213 -1.55 -11.27 -1.80
C ALA A 213 -1.30 -12.04 -3.09
N GLU A 214 -1.78 -13.29 -3.19
CA GLU A 214 -1.73 -14.07 -4.44
C GLU A 214 -2.43 -13.33 -5.59
N VAL A 215 -3.62 -12.77 -5.34
CA VAL A 215 -4.35 -11.99 -6.34
C VAL A 215 -3.60 -10.70 -6.70
N PHE A 216 -3.13 -9.95 -5.71
CA PHE A 216 -2.38 -8.71 -5.95
C PHE A 216 -1.06 -8.96 -6.71
N ASN A 217 -0.40 -10.09 -6.47
CA ASN A 217 0.79 -10.51 -7.20
C ASN A 217 0.46 -11.04 -8.61
N ALA A 218 -0.69 -11.71 -8.80
CA ALA A 218 -1.07 -12.24 -10.11
C ALA A 218 -1.53 -11.14 -11.09
N VAL A 219 -2.21 -10.09 -10.62
CA VAL A 219 -2.80 -9.06 -11.50
C VAL A 219 -1.77 -8.36 -12.43
N PRO A 220 -0.61 -7.87 -11.96
CA PRO A 220 0.40 -7.27 -12.84
C PRO A 220 0.86 -8.24 -13.91
N TRP A 221 1.07 -9.49 -13.54
CA TRP A 221 1.53 -10.51 -14.46
C TRP A 221 0.49 -10.91 -15.50
N ILE A 222 -0.79 -10.97 -15.10
CA ILE A 222 -1.91 -11.14 -16.03
C ILE A 222 -1.93 -9.98 -17.03
N LEU A 223 -1.74 -8.75 -16.57
CA LEU A 223 -1.65 -7.57 -17.45
C LEU A 223 -0.45 -7.65 -18.40
N THR A 224 0.72 -8.13 -17.93
CA THR A 224 1.89 -8.41 -18.77
C THR A 224 1.56 -9.46 -19.83
N GLY A 225 0.83 -10.53 -19.48
CA GLY A 225 0.36 -11.52 -20.45
C GLY A 225 -0.56 -10.92 -21.50
N ILE A 226 -1.50 -10.05 -21.11
CA ILE A 226 -2.38 -9.30 -22.04
C ILE A 226 -1.55 -8.38 -22.95
N PHE A 227 -0.53 -7.72 -22.40
CA PHE A 227 0.38 -6.87 -23.16
C PHE A 227 1.19 -7.67 -24.19
N ILE A 228 1.77 -8.81 -23.79
CA ILE A 228 2.49 -9.72 -24.70
C ILE A 228 1.55 -10.19 -25.81
N PHE A 229 0.31 -10.58 -25.47
CA PHE A 229 -0.70 -10.92 -26.47
C PHE A 229 -0.94 -9.78 -27.47
N ALA A 230 -1.13 -8.55 -26.98
CA ALA A 230 -1.36 -7.39 -27.83
C ALA A 230 -0.15 -7.14 -28.77
N VAL A 231 1.07 -7.14 -28.23
CA VAL A 231 2.30 -6.95 -29.01
C VAL A 231 2.44 -8.03 -30.08
N LEU A 232 2.24 -9.30 -29.74
CA LEU A 232 2.30 -10.41 -30.70
C LEU A 232 1.22 -10.27 -31.78
N PHE A 233 -0.03 -10.06 -31.37
CA PHE A 233 -1.16 -9.94 -32.28
C PHE A 233 -0.97 -8.79 -33.26
N PHE A 234 -0.63 -7.59 -32.77
CA PHE A 234 -0.48 -6.41 -33.62
C PHE A 234 0.77 -6.49 -34.50
N SER A 235 1.89 -7.02 -33.99
CA SER A 235 3.12 -7.20 -34.78
C SER A 235 2.91 -8.21 -35.92
N ILE A 236 2.32 -9.37 -35.62
CA ILE A 236 2.03 -10.40 -36.62
C ILE A 236 1.01 -9.90 -37.62
N ARG A 237 -0.06 -9.24 -37.15
CA ARG A 237 -1.07 -8.66 -38.04
C ARG A 237 -0.49 -7.59 -38.95
N TRP A 238 0.34 -6.69 -38.43
CA TRP A 238 1.03 -5.66 -39.22
C TRP A 238 1.90 -6.29 -40.31
N PHE A 239 2.68 -7.33 -39.95
CA PHE A 239 3.48 -8.07 -40.91
C PHE A 239 2.63 -8.74 -42.00
N LEU A 240 1.52 -9.40 -41.63
CA LEU A 240 0.62 -10.07 -42.57
C LEU A 240 -0.10 -9.08 -43.49
N VAL A 241 -0.50 -7.91 -42.98
CA VAL A 241 -1.10 -6.84 -43.80
C VAL A 241 -0.09 -6.33 -44.84
N ASN A 242 1.17 -6.11 -44.45
CA ASN A 242 2.20 -5.61 -45.37
C ASN A 242 2.68 -6.67 -46.37
N SER A 243 2.66 -7.96 -46.01
CA SER A 243 3.14 -9.05 -46.86
C SER A 243 2.07 -9.65 -47.77
N ILE A 244 0.84 -9.84 -47.26
CA ILE A 244 -0.23 -10.59 -47.94
C ILE A 244 -1.38 -9.67 -48.39
N GLY A 245 -1.50 -8.47 -47.82
CA GLY A 245 -2.45 -7.44 -48.23
C GLY A 245 -3.90 -7.93 -48.25
N ALA A 246 -4.56 -7.77 -49.40
CA ALA A 246 -5.99 -8.07 -49.57
C ALA A 246 -6.39 -9.56 -49.41
N ARG A 247 -5.42 -10.49 -49.35
CA ARG A 247 -5.71 -11.92 -49.14
C ARG A 247 -5.89 -12.30 -47.66
N LEU A 248 -5.75 -11.34 -46.75
CA LEU A 248 -5.92 -11.54 -45.31
C LEU A 248 -7.42 -11.69 -44.99
N THR A 249 -7.86 -12.93 -44.85
CA THR A 249 -9.28 -13.24 -44.55
C THR A 249 -9.59 -13.12 -43.06
N PRO A 250 -10.86 -12.89 -42.66
CA PRO A 250 -11.28 -12.89 -41.26
C PRO A 250 -10.93 -14.18 -40.51
N SER A 251 -10.96 -15.32 -41.22
CA SER A 251 -10.54 -16.64 -40.70
C SER A 251 -9.08 -16.64 -40.24
N ILE A 252 -8.18 -16.15 -41.08
CA ILE A 252 -6.74 -16.03 -40.76
C ILE A 252 -6.55 -15.06 -39.59
N GLY A 253 -7.27 -13.94 -39.56
CA GLY A 253 -7.23 -13.00 -38.43
C GLY A 253 -7.62 -13.65 -37.10
N LYS A 254 -8.65 -14.51 -37.10
CA LYS A 254 -9.07 -15.27 -35.91
C LYS A 254 -8.00 -16.28 -35.49
N GLN A 255 -7.39 -16.99 -36.43
CA GLN A 255 -6.29 -17.93 -36.15
C GLN A 255 -5.07 -17.22 -35.55
N VAL A 256 -4.72 -16.04 -36.07
CA VAL A 256 -3.63 -15.22 -35.54
C VAL A 256 -3.94 -14.73 -34.12
N ALA A 257 -5.18 -14.29 -33.85
CA ALA A 257 -5.60 -13.90 -32.51
C ALA A 257 -5.50 -15.06 -31.53
N VAL A 258 -6.07 -16.22 -31.85
CA VAL A 258 -6.02 -17.41 -30.99
C VAL A 258 -4.59 -17.91 -30.81
N GLY A 259 -3.79 -17.95 -31.87
CA GLY A 259 -2.38 -18.37 -31.81
C GLY A 259 -1.52 -17.43 -30.95
N SER A 260 -1.73 -16.11 -31.08
CA SER A 260 -1.04 -15.10 -30.26
C SER A 260 -1.44 -15.22 -28.78
N LEU A 261 -2.72 -15.51 -28.50
CA LEU A 261 -3.22 -15.70 -27.14
C LEU A 261 -2.59 -16.94 -26.51
N ILE A 262 -2.59 -18.08 -27.21
CA ILE A 262 -1.97 -19.32 -26.72
C ILE A 262 -0.48 -19.09 -26.45
N LEU A 263 0.24 -18.41 -27.36
CA LEU A 263 1.65 -18.12 -27.18
C LEU A 263 1.91 -17.19 -25.98
N ALA A 264 1.11 -16.14 -25.81
CA ALA A 264 1.23 -15.24 -24.67
C ALA A 264 0.97 -15.95 -23.33
N VAL A 265 -0.05 -16.82 -23.28
CA VAL A 265 -0.34 -17.64 -22.09
C VAL A 265 0.82 -18.61 -21.80
N LEU A 266 1.36 -19.27 -22.82
CA LEU A 266 2.51 -20.19 -22.64
C LEU A 266 3.75 -19.45 -22.13
N ILE A 267 4.08 -18.29 -22.70
CA ILE A 267 5.19 -17.46 -22.22
C ILE A 267 4.95 -17.09 -20.75
N SER A 268 3.78 -16.52 -20.44
CA SER A 268 3.44 -16.07 -19.09
C SER A 268 3.47 -17.21 -18.06
N ALA A 269 3.02 -18.41 -18.44
CA ALA A 269 3.04 -19.58 -17.56
C ALA A 269 4.48 -20.11 -17.32
N VAL A 270 5.32 -20.12 -18.37
CA VAL A 270 6.71 -20.58 -18.25
C VAL A 270 7.56 -19.58 -17.45
N THR A 271 7.29 -18.27 -17.57
CA THR A 271 8.04 -17.24 -16.84
C THR A 271 7.44 -16.92 -15.47
N TRP A 272 6.30 -17.50 -15.09
CA TRP A 272 5.69 -17.29 -13.78
C TRP A 272 6.62 -17.60 -12.60
N PRO A 273 7.32 -18.75 -12.54
CA PRO A 273 8.20 -19.04 -11.40
C PRO A 273 9.35 -18.03 -11.24
N VAL A 274 9.81 -17.42 -12.34
CA VAL A 274 10.85 -16.38 -12.33
C VAL A 274 10.29 -15.05 -11.82
N TYR A 275 9.04 -14.74 -12.16
CA TYR A 275 8.35 -13.56 -11.65
C TYR A 275 8.04 -13.71 -10.16
N GLU A 276 7.42 -14.83 -9.77
CA GLU A 276 7.01 -15.12 -8.39
C GLU A 276 8.21 -15.20 -7.45
N GLY A 277 9.26 -15.97 -7.78
CA GLY A 277 10.41 -16.19 -6.90
C GLY A 277 11.63 -15.30 -7.16
N GLY A 278 11.50 -14.21 -7.92
CA GLY A 278 12.65 -13.38 -8.31
C GLY A 278 12.37 -11.90 -8.50
N PHE A 279 11.12 -11.51 -8.79
CA PHE A 279 10.76 -10.09 -8.83
C PHE A 279 10.46 -9.53 -7.44
N TRP A 280 9.88 -10.37 -6.56
CA TRP A 280 9.46 -9.98 -5.20
C TRP A 280 10.32 -10.57 -4.07
N ASP A 281 11.13 -11.58 -4.33
CA ASP A 281 11.98 -12.23 -3.32
C ASP A 281 13.26 -11.44 -2.99
N TYR A 282 13.89 -11.81 -1.87
CA TYR A 282 15.17 -11.30 -1.37
C TYR A 282 16.26 -11.33 -2.47
N GLY A 283 16.60 -10.17 -3.03
CA GLY A 283 17.59 -10.02 -4.11
C GLY A 283 17.05 -9.72 -5.51
N GLY A 284 15.74 -9.44 -5.67
CA GLY A 284 15.13 -8.91 -6.90
C GLY A 284 15.44 -7.42 -7.18
N LEU A 285 14.44 -6.62 -7.58
CA LEU A 285 14.54 -5.14 -7.57
C LEU A 285 14.50 -4.61 -6.12
N GLY A 286 15.38 -5.13 -5.25
CA GLY A 286 15.51 -4.80 -3.82
C GLY A 286 14.17 -4.67 -3.11
N ALA A 287 13.36 -5.72 -3.22
CA ALA A 287 12.06 -5.79 -2.57
C ALA A 287 12.13 -5.89 -1.05
N MET A 288 13.33 -6.01 -0.47
CA MET A 288 13.55 -5.99 0.97
C MET A 288 14.72 -5.05 1.26
N ASP A 289 14.51 -4.20 2.26
CA ASP A 289 15.43 -3.14 2.68
C ASP A 289 16.80 -3.74 3.08
N ASP A 290 17.87 -2.95 2.96
CA ASP A 290 19.21 -3.37 3.38
C ASP A 290 19.19 -3.81 4.86
N ILE A 291 20.08 -4.73 5.25
CA ILE A 291 20.14 -5.25 6.64
C ILE A 291 20.22 -4.11 7.67
N GLU A 292 20.92 -3.03 7.33
CA GLU A 292 21.04 -1.82 8.18
C GLU A 292 19.71 -1.08 8.35
N GLU A 293 18.85 -1.04 7.32
CA GLU A 293 17.52 -0.42 7.40
C GLU A 293 16.54 -1.32 8.18
N LEU A 294 16.64 -2.65 8.01
CA LEU A 294 15.92 -3.63 8.82
C LEU A 294 16.32 -3.57 10.31
N GLU A 295 17.57 -3.20 10.63
CA GLU A 295 18.04 -2.94 12.00
C GLU A 295 17.41 -1.67 12.61
N THR A 296 16.94 -0.72 11.80
CA THR A 296 16.24 0.47 12.31
C THR A 296 14.78 0.21 12.69
N MET A 297 14.22 -0.95 12.33
CA MET A 297 12.85 -1.31 12.68
C MET A 297 12.76 -1.63 14.18
N ARG A 298 12.17 -0.71 14.94
CA ARG A 298 12.02 -0.83 16.40
C ARG A 298 10.65 -1.34 16.83
N GLY A 299 9.77 -1.66 15.88
CA GLY A 299 8.43 -2.16 16.16
C GLY A 299 8.46 -3.37 17.08
N GLN A 300 7.51 -3.42 18.01
CA GLN A 300 7.39 -4.47 19.01
C GLN A 300 5.91 -4.82 19.26
N PRO A 301 5.60 -6.05 19.69
CA PRO A 301 4.26 -6.38 20.13
C PRO A 301 3.95 -5.67 21.45
N SER A 302 2.69 -5.33 21.67
CA SER A 302 2.20 -4.72 22.90
C SER A 302 1.26 -5.65 23.64
N ASP A 303 1.26 -5.57 24.97
CA ASP A 303 0.22 -6.15 25.82
C ASP A 303 -1.15 -5.62 25.38
N THR A 304 -2.10 -6.53 25.25
CA THR A 304 -3.40 -6.21 24.63
C THR A 304 -4.54 -6.53 25.59
N LEU A 305 -5.38 -5.53 25.86
CA LEU A 305 -6.61 -5.70 26.63
C LEU A 305 -7.72 -6.29 25.77
N VAL A 306 -8.30 -7.39 26.26
CA VAL A 306 -9.43 -8.09 25.65
C VAL A 306 -10.54 -8.34 26.67
N TYR A 307 -11.77 -8.49 26.18
CA TYR A 307 -12.88 -8.88 27.03
C TYR A 307 -12.77 -10.35 27.45
N TYR A 308 -12.79 -10.57 28.76
CA TYR A 308 -12.77 -11.90 29.33
C TYR A 308 -13.99 -12.71 28.88
N GLY A 309 -13.76 -13.95 28.43
CA GLY A 309 -14.82 -14.85 27.97
C GLY A 309 -15.41 -14.52 26.61
N LYS A 310 -14.74 -13.67 25.80
CA LYS A 310 -15.23 -13.24 24.49
C LYS A 310 -14.25 -13.62 23.38
N GLY A 311 -14.74 -14.41 22.45
CA GLY A 311 -14.00 -14.79 21.25
C GLY A 311 -14.55 -16.07 20.63
N ASP A 312 -14.12 -16.38 19.42
CA ASP A 312 -14.44 -17.65 18.77
C ASP A 312 -13.54 -18.80 19.25
N ASP A 313 -12.31 -18.49 19.67
CA ASP A 313 -11.31 -19.45 20.15
C ASP A 313 -10.95 -19.25 21.64
N TRP A 314 -11.84 -18.62 22.40
CA TRP A 314 -11.60 -18.26 23.80
C TRP A 314 -11.19 -19.46 24.68
N GLY A 315 -11.73 -20.66 24.40
CA GLY A 315 -11.44 -21.86 25.20
C GLY A 315 -9.97 -22.26 25.20
N ASP A 316 -9.23 -21.93 24.15
CA ASP A 316 -7.80 -22.24 24.04
C ASP A 316 -6.91 -21.12 24.62
N TRP A 317 -7.48 -19.92 24.85
CA TRP A 317 -6.77 -18.72 25.29
C TRP A 317 -7.13 -18.24 26.69
N GLU A 318 -8.11 -18.87 27.34
CA GLU A 318 -8.55 -18.52 28.69
C GLU A 318 -7.39 -18.57 29.70
N ASP A 319 -6.52 -19.58 29.60
CA ASP A 319 -5.38 -19.79 30.48
C ASP A 319 -4.24 -18.78 30.25
N GLU A 320 -4.17 -18.18 29.05
CA GLU A 320 -3.15 -17.19 28.68
C GLU A 320 -3.60 -15.75 29.00
N CYS A 321 -4.86 -15.57 29.42
CA CYS A 321 -5.39 -14.23 29.73
C CYS A 321 -5.18 -13.87 31.20
N LEU A 322 -4.26 -12.94 31.45
CA LEU A 322 -3.92 -12.49 32.80
C LEU A 322 -5.04 -11.60 33.35
N THR A 323 -5.58 -11.99 34.50
CA THR A 323 -6.63 -11.23 35.18
C THR A 323 -6.06 -9.93 35.77
N PHE A 324 -6.94 -8.99 36.12
CA PHE A 324 -6.53 -7.76 36.81
C PHE A 324 -5.72 -8.04 38.07
N SER A 325 -6.07 -9.06 38.87
CA SER A 325 -5.32 -9.40 40.08
C SER A 325 -3.89 -9.90 39.82
N GLU A 326 -3.62 -10.43 38.63
CA GLU A 326 -2.33 -10.98 38.25
C GLU A 326 -1.44 -9.98 37.50
N SER A 327 -2.05 -8.90 36.99
CA SER A 327 -1.40 -7.97 36.07
C SER A 327 -1.71 -6.50 36.35
N SER A 328 -2.26 -6.17 37.53
CA SER A 328 -2.65 -4.80 37.90
C SER A 328 -1.51 -3.78 37.88
N ASP A 329 -0.27 -4.26 37.84
CA ASP A 329 0.96 -3.50 37.75
C ASP A 329 1.34 -3.10 36.32
N LEU A 330 0.68 -3.67 35.29
CA LEU A 330 0.92 -3.31 33.89
C LEU A 330 0.22 -2.00 33.52
N GLY A 331 0.94 -1.08 32.87
CA GLY A 331 0.41 0.21 32.41
C GLY A 331 -0.69 0.12 31.37
N VAL A 332 -0.86 -1.04 30.71
CA VAL A 332 -1.97 -1.26 29.76
C VAL A 332 -3.34 -1.03 30.42
N TRP A 333 -3.48 -1.28 31.73
CA TRP A 333 -4.70 -1.04 32.49
C TRP A 333 -5.07 0.44 32.60
N ASP A 334 -4.09 1.34 32.54
CA ASP A 334 -4.32 2.80 32.60
C ASP A 334 -5.01 3.34 31.33
N THR A 335 -5.06 2.54 30.26
CA THR A 335 -5.77 2.89 29.02
C THR A 335 -7.29 2.77 29.16
N LEU A 336 -7.78 2.08 30.19
CA LEU A 336 -9.19 1.97 30.51
C LEU A 336 -9.65 3.21 31.31
N ASP A 337 -10.72 3.88 30.87
CA ASP A 337 -11.42 4.89 31.69
C ASP A 337 -11.74 4.37 33.10
N GLU A 338 -11.70 5.27 34.09
CA GLU A 338 -11.96 4.98 35.51
C GLU A 338 -13.33 4.34 35.81
N SER A 339 -14.26 4.30 34.83
CA SER A 339 -15.62 3.75 34.98
C SER A 339 -15.76 2.28 34.56
N TYR A 340 -14.69 1.65 34.08
CA TYR A 340 -14.73 0.26 33.64
C TYR A 340 -14.65 -0.73 34.80
N ASP A 341 -15.14 -1.94 34.56
CA ASP A 341 -15.16 -3.05 35.51
C ASP A 341 -13.99 -4.00 35.17
N PRO A 342 -12.88 -4.00 35.96
CA PRO A 342 -11.67 -4.76 35.64
C PRO A 342 -11.90 -6.27 35.53
N GLU A 343 -12.93 -6.80 36.18
CA GLU A 343 -13.28 -8.23 36.12
C GLU A 343 -13.76 -8.67 34.72
N LYS A 344 -14.15 -7.71 33.88
CA LYS A 344 -14.60 -8.00 32.50
C LYS A 344 -13.46 -8.04 31.49
N TRP A 345 -12.25 -7.73 31.91
CA TRP A 345 -11.09 -7.57 31.05
C TRP A 345 -9.97 -8.48 31.53
N CYS A 346 -9.06 -8.78 30.63
CA CYS A 346 -7.80 -9.43 30.93
C CYS A 346 -6.77 -9.04 29.87
N VAL A 347 -5.50 -9.26 30.19
CA VAL A 347 -4.37 -8.91 29.34
C VAL A 347 -3.85 -10.17 28.67
N ILE A 348 -3.73 -10.12 27.34
CA ILE A 348 -2.97 -11.10 26.57
C ILE A 348 -1.55 -10.56 26.38
N PRO A 349 -0.52 -11.23 26.95
CA PRO A 349 0.85 -10.73 26.92
C PRO A 349 1.44 -10.57 25.52
N ALA A 350 2.34 -9.58 25.37
CA ALA A 350 3.05 -9.22 24.16
C ALA A 350 3.69 -10.42 23.43
N VAL A 351 4.18 -11.40 24.20
CA VAL A 351 4.87 -12.59 23.70
C VAL A 351 4.02 -13.41 22.72
N HIS A 352 2.68 -13.41 22.88
CA HIS A 352 1.78 -14.17 22.02
C HIS A 352 1.63 -13.53 20.63
N TRP A 353 1.79 -12.22 20.53
CA TRP A 353 1.70 -11.48 19.27
C TRP A 353 3.02 -11.50 18.47
N SER A 354 4.14 -11.87 19.11
CA SER A 354 5.48 -11.83 18.53
C SER A 354 5.62 -12.56 17.19
N ASN A 355 4.87 -13.66 17.01
CA ASN A 355 4.89 -14.47 15.79
C ASN A 355 4.00 -13.91 14.66
N TRP A 356 3.20 -12.89 14.95
CA TRP A 356 2.09 -12.45 14.09
C TRP A 356 2.35 -11.11 13.39
N GLY A 357 3.47 -10.45 13.72
CA GLY A 357 4.01 -9.29 13.02
C GLY A 357 5.49 -9.47 12.69
N ILE A 358 6.06 -8.52 11.93
CA ILE A 358 7.52 -8.38 11.85
C ILE A 358 7.93 -7.33 12.88
N TYR A 359 8.63 -7.82 13.91
CA TYR A 359 9.18 -7.03 14.99
C TYR A 359 10.67 -7.26 15.01
N GLN A 360 11.47 -6.20 14.83
CA GLN A 360 12.94 -6.22 14.90
C GLN A 360 13.57 -7.42 14.14
N PRO A 361 13.39 -7.51 12.80
CA PRO A 361 13.71 -8.71 12.01
C PRO A 361 15.18 -9.14 12.03
N THR A 362 16.09 -8.23 12.38
CA THR A 362 17.53 -8.51 12.49
C THR A 362 17.96 -8.94 13.89
N GLN A 363 17.06 -8.78 14.88
CA GLN A 363 17.33 -9.12 16.27
C GLN A 363 16.96 -10.58 16.56
N ARG A 364 17.77 -11.23 17.40
CA ARG A 364 17.51 -12.61 17.83
C ARG A 364 16.43 -12.69 18.92
N LEU A 365 16.29 -11.62 19.69
CA LEU A 365 15.31 -11.44 20.74
C LEU A 365 14.65 -10.07 20.52
N ILE A 366 13.35 -9.98 20.70
CA ILE A 366 12.63 -8.70 20.64
C ILE A 366 12.99 -7.91 21.90
N ILE A 367 13.45 -6.68 21.70
CA ILE A 367 13.82 -5.74 22.76
C ILE A 367 12.66 -4.78 22.97
N ASP A 368 12.22 -4.57 24.21
CA ASP A 368 11.22 -3.56 24.54
C ASP A 368 11.87 -2.16 24.61
N PHE A 369 12.06 -1.50 23.46
CA PHE A 369 12.77 -0.22 23.39
C PHE A 369 11.98 0.93 24.00
N GLU A 370 10.66 0.94 23.81
CA GLU A 370 9.77 2.02 24.24
C GLU A 370 9.16 1.79 25.63
N GLY A 371 9.45 0.64 26.26
CA GLY A 371 8.88 0.26 27.55
C GLY A 371 7.37 0.03 27.50
N PHE A 372 6.81 -0.31 26.33
CA PHE A 372 5.35 -0.45 26.16
C PHE A 372 4.74 -1.55 27.03
N ASN A 373 5.54 -2.53 27.42
CA ASN A 373 5.10 -3.69 28.19
C ASN A 373 5.66 -3.67 29.62
N ASP A 374 6.19 -2.51 30.08
CA ASP A 374 6.71 -2.30 31.43
C ASP A 374 7.74 -3.36 31.90
N HIS A 375 8.54 -3.91 30.98
CA HIS A 375 9.59 -4.91 31.28
C HIS A 375 10.85 -4.33 31.94
N SER A 376 10.82 -3.05 32.30
CA SER A 376 11.93 -2.34 32.92
C SER A 376 11.56 -1.94 34.36
N PHE A 377 12.45 -2.24 35.31
CA PHE A 377 12.19 -2.00 36.73
C PHE A 377 13.46 -1.50 37.42
N ASP A 378 13.43 -0.26 37.90
CA ASP A 378 14.39 0.36 38.84
C ASP A 378 15.84 -0.17 38.72
N GLY A 379 16.53 0.21 37.64
CA GLY A 379 17.93 -0.15 37.36
C GLY A 379 18.14 -1.49 36.65
N LYS A 380 17.09 -2.32 36.50
CA LYS A 380 17.11 -3.56 35.71
C LYS A 380 16.56 -3.30 34.30
N ASN A 381 17.37 -3.63 33.29
CA ASN A 381 17.10 -3.47 31.86
C ASN A 381 16.84 -2.03 31.36
N SER A 382 16.76 -1.02 32.23
CA SER A 382 16.73 0.40 31.88
C SER A 382 17.48 1.24 32.92
N GLY A 383 17.91 2.43 32.51
CA GLY A 383 18.45 3.47 33.38
C GLY A 383 18.16 4.83 32.76
N GLY A 384 17.78 5.81 33.56
CA GLY A 384 17.41 7.14 33.07
C GLY A 384 17.27 8.17 34.19
N GLU A 385 17.38 9.44 33.83
CA GLU A 385 17.10 10.59 34.71
C GLU A 385 16.12 11.53 33.98
N SER A 386 15.11 12.00 34.71
CA SER A 386 14.23 13.06 34.26
C SER A 386 14.58 14.34 35.01
N ASP A 387 14.78 15.43 34.27
CA ASP A 387 15.21 16.69 34.86
C ASP A 387 14.58 17.89 34.15
N GLU A 388 13.92 18.74 34.93
CA GLU A 388 13.34 19.99 34.43
C GLU A 388 14.33 21.15 34.64
N TYR A 389 14.57 21.94 33.60
CA TYR A 389 15.41 23.13 33.70
C TYR A 389 14.72 24.37 33.12
N ILE A 390 14.96 25.51 33.75
CA ILE A 390 14.52 26.81 33.25
C ILE A 390 15.55 27.29 32.23
N GLY A 391 15.12 27.58 31.00
CA GLY A 391 15.99 28.08 29.93
C GLY A 391 16.71 29.38 30.33
N THR A 392 17.93 29.55 29.85
CA THR A 392 18.73 30.76 30.12
C THR A 392 18.21 31.94 29.29
N SER A 393 18.02 33.11 29.92
CA SER A 393 17.51 34.32 29.24
C SER A 393 18.42 34.87 28.13
N ASP A 394 19.69 34.45 28.10
CA ASP A 394 20.71 34.85 27.15
C ASP A 394 21.00 33.80 26.06
N GLY A 395 20.28 32.68 26.07
CA GLY A 395 20.47 31.58 25.11
C GLY A 395 21.79 30.81 25.28
N SER A 396 22.44 30.90 26.45
CA SER A 396 23.63 30.10 26.75
C SER A 396 23.31 28.60 26.84
N SER A 397 24.26 27.75 26.45
CA SER A 397 24.08 26.30 26.48
C SER A 397 24.10 25.78 27.92
N ILE A 398 23.09 24.98 28.30
CA ILE A 398 23.09 24.24 29.57
C ILE A 398 23.72 22.87 29.30
N SER A 399 24.80 22.55 30.01
CA SER A 399 25.43 21.21 29.95
C SER A 399 25.12 20.43 31.22
N LYS A 400 24.54 19.24 31.08
CA LYS A 400 24.31 18.31 32.19
C LYS A 400 25.03 16.99 31.91
N SER A 401 25.57 16.38 32.96
CA SER A 401 26.23 15.08 32.91
C SER A 401 25.56 14.15 33.91
N TRP A 402 25.17 12.98 33.45
CA TRP A 402 24.54 11.96 34.25
C TRP A 402 25.27 10.63 34.07
N SER A 403 25.20 9.78 35.09
CA SER A 403 25.80 8.45 35.11
C SER A 403 24.90 7.53 35.90
N ASP A 404 24.66 6.34 35.37
CA ASP A 404 23.85 5.32 36.01
C ASP A 404 24.36 3.92 35.68
N VAL A 405 23.87 2.93 36.39
CA VAL A 405 24.27 1.53 36.24
C VAL A 405 23.03 0.73 35.84
N ILE A 406 23.06 0.19 34.64
CA ILE A 406 22.01 -0.71 34.14
C ILE A 406 22.47 -2.15 34.40
N GLU A 407 21.65 -2.91 35.12
CA GLU A 407 21.81 -4.35 35.25
C GLU A 407 21.10 -5.05 34.10
N ILE A 408 21.87 -5.73 33.25
CA ILE A 408 21.36 -6.51 32.12
C ILE A 408 21.42 -7.99 32.50
N GLU A 409 20.29 -8.68 32.34
CA GLU A 409 20.22 -10.12 32.57
C GLU A 409 21.12 -10.89 31.57
N ASP A 410 21.78 -11.96 32.03
CA ASP A 410 22.58 -12.81 31.14
C ASP A 410 21.66 -13.68 30.27
N LEU A 411 21.35 -13.16 29.07
CA LEU A 411 20.53 -13.83 28.06
C LEU A 411 21.32 -14.87 27.23
N GLY A 412 22.58 -15.17 27.59
CA GLY A 412 23.45 -16.06 26.81
C GLY A 412 23.91 -15.45 25.48
N LEU A 413 23.87 -14.13 25.36
CA LEU A 413 24.31 -13.36 24.20
C LEU A 413 25.72 -12.79 24.42
N SER A 414 26.55 -12.78 23.39
CA SER A 414 27.90 -12.18 23.46
C SER A 414 27.88 -10.65 23.49
N SER A 415 26.80 -10.05 23.00
CA SER A 415 26.56 -8.61 22.95
C SER A 415 25.05 -8.38 22.94
N VAL A 416 24.62 -7.31 23.58
CA VAL A 416 23.24 -6.85 23.64
C VAL A 416 23.16 -5.45 23.05
N PHE A 417 22.13 -5.19 22.26
CA PHE A 417 21.84 -3.86 21.77
C PHE A 417 21.20 -3.06 22.91
N VAL A 418 21.68 -1.83 23.11
CA VAL A 418 21.17 -0.90 24.12
C VAL A 418 20.86 0.40 23.39
N ASP A 419 19.67 0.95 23.61
CA ASP A 419 19.32 2.26 23.09
C ASP A 419 19.69 3.35 24.11
N VAL A 420 20.15 4.49 23.60
CA VAL A 420 20.49 5.65 24.41
C VAL A 420 19.77 6.84 23.82
N GLY A 421 18.66 7.21 24.45
CA GLY A 421 17.83 8.35 24.07
C GLY A 421 17.89 9.49 25.09
N CYS A 422 17.71 10.72 24.60
CA CYS A 422 17.41 11.88 25.44
C CYS A 422 16.09 12.48 24.97
N ASN A 423 15.02 12.32 25.76
CA ASN A 423 13.74 12.97 25.53
C ASN A 423 13.70 14.31 26.26
N PHE A 424 13.21 15.36 25.60
CA PHE A 424 13.13 16.74 26.10
C PHE A 424 11.69 17.19 26.31
#